data_AF-A0A2V6KA86-F1
#
_entry.id   AF-A0A2V6KA86-F1
#
_cell.length_a   1.000
_cell.length_b   1.000
_cell.length_c   1.000
_cell.angle_alpha   90.00
_cell.angle_beta   90.00
_cell.angle_gamma   90.00
#
_symmetry.space_group_name_H-M   'P 1'
#
loop_
_entity.id
_entity.type
_entity.pdbx_description
1 polymer ?
#
loop_
_entity_poly.entity_id
_entity_poly.type
_entity_poly.pdbx_seq_one_letter_code
_entity_poly.pdbx_strand_id
1 'polypeptide(L)' 'EPVPWGPKQGDGGGPRSPDVSRPDTKDLLKKMRKVDPNQSKRYRQRTGE' A
#
# COMPACT_ATOMS: atom_id res chain seq x y z
N GLU A 1 8.90 11.59 21.22
CA GLU A 1 10.07 11.00 20.54
C GLU A 1 9.56 10.13 19.39
N PRO A 2 9.92 10.39 18.11
CA PRO A 2 9.40 9.58 17.00
C PRO A 2 10.09 8.21 16.96
N VAL A 3 9.29 7.14 16.81
CA VAL A 3 9.73 5.75 16.83
C VAL A 3 10.73 5.42 15.68
N PRO A 4 11.82 4.68 15.93
CA PRO A 4 12.94 4.55 14.98
C PRO A 4 12.69 3.64 13.77
N TRP A 5 11.51 3.01 13.65
CA TRP A 5 11.21 1.97 12.66
C TRP A 5 10.20 2.38 11.58
N GLY A 6 9.83 3.65 11.50
CA GLY A 6 9.07 4.14 10.34
C GLY A 6 9.92 4.07 9.06
N PRO A 7 9.34 3.76 7.89
CA PRO A 7 10.10 3.78 6.64
C PRO A 7 10.75 5.15 6.48
N LYS A 8 12.09 5.19 6.49
CA LYS A 8 12.84 6.41 6.18
C LYS A 8 12.58 6.72 4.71
N GLN A 9 11.60 7.58 4.44
CA GLN A 9 11.42 8.18 3.13
C GLN A 9 12.71 8.95 2.83
N GLY A 10 13.51 8.38 1.93
CA GLY A 10 14.94 8.66 1.80
C GLY A 10 15.26 10.14 1.65
N ASP A 11 15.94 10.68 2.65
CA ASP A 11 16.67 11.92 2.56
C ASP A 11 18.05 11.62 1.95
N GLY A 12 18.20 11.92 0.65
CA GLY A 12 19.49 12.09 -0.03
C GLY A 12 20.32 10.83 -0.35
N GLY A 13 20.24 10.34 -1.59
CA GLY A 13 21.39 9.67 -2.24
C GLY A 13 21.25 8.19 -2.65
N GLY A 14 20.14 7.51 -2.32
CA GLY A 14 19.88 6.12 -2.74
C GLY A 14 18.97 6.02 -3.97
N PRO A 15 18.99 4.89 -4.71
CA PRO A 15 18.04 4.66 -5.81
C PRO A 15 16.61 4.80 -5.30
N ARG A 16 15.84 5.65 -5.99
CA ARG A 16 14.42 5.86 -5.70
C ARG A 16 13.62 4.64 -6.15
N SER A 17 12.47 4.43 -5.52
CA SER A 17 11.46 3.52 -6.06
C SER A 17 11.18 3.90 -7.52
N PRO A 18 11.11 2.91 -8.42
CA PRO A 18 10.86 3.17 -9.83
C PRO A 18 9.50 3.87 -10.01
N ASP A 19 9.43 4.75 -11.01
CA ASP A 19 8.21 5.43 -11.41
C ASP A 19 7.29 4.46 -12.18
N VAL A 20 6.68 3.54 -11.43
CA VAL A 20 5.72 2.57 -11.96
C VAL A 20 4.32 2.97 -11.53
N SER A 21 3.41 3.04 -12.49
CA SER A 21 1.99 3.26 -12.21
C SER A 21 1.40 2.08 -11.44
N ARG A 22 0.57 2.37 -10.44
CA ARG A 22 -0.13 1.33 -9.67
C ARG A 22 -1.20 0.68 -10.55
N PRO A 23 -1.33 -0.66 -10.54
CA PRO A 23 -2.39 -1.35 -11.27
C PRO A 23 -3.79 -0.98 -10.71
N ASP A 24 -4.82 -0.99 -11.57
CA ASP A 24 -6.21 -0.83 -11.10
C ASP A 24 -6.63 -2.05 -10.27
N THR A 25 -7.29 -1.78 -9.15
CA THR A 25 -7.57 -2.76 -8.12
C THR A 25 -9.05 -2.77 -7.71
N LYS A 26 -9.91 -2.03 -8.43
CA LYS A 26 -11.35 -1.96 -8.14
C LYS A 26 -12.02 -3.33 -8.24
N ASP A 27 -11.71 -4.10 -9.28
CA ASP A 27 -12.25 -5.45 -9.47
C ASP A 27 -11.75 -6.45 -8.42
N LEU A 28 -10.48 -6.31 -8.01
CA LEU A 28 -9.91 -7.11 -6.91
C LEU A 28 -10.63 -6.81 -5.60
N LEU A 29 -10.75 -5.54 -5.23
CA LEU A 29 -11.45 -5.11 -4.02
C LEU A 29 -12.92 -5.54 -4.01
N LYS A 30 -13.59 -5.48 -5.16
CA LYS A 30 -14.97 -5.94 -5.31
C LYS A 30 -15.10 -7.44 -5.08
N LYS A 31 -14.19 -8.25 -5.62
CA LYS A 31 -14.15 -9.71 -5.38
C LYS A 31 -13.78 -10.01 -3.93
N MET A 32 -12.79 -9.33 -3.37
CA MET A 32 -12.40 -9.46 -1.97
C MET A 32 -13.56 -9.16 -1.04
N ARG A 33 -14.34 -8.10 -1.25
CA ARG A 33 -15.53 -7.80 -0.43
C ARG A 33 -16.56 -8.93 -0.43
N LYS A 34 -16.70 -9.64 -1.55
CA LYS A 34 -17.62 -10.79 -1.66
C LYS A 34 -17.09 -12.03 -0.94
N VAL A 35 -15.77 -12.26 -0.99
CA VAL A 35 -15.12 -13.42 -0.38
C VAL A 35 -14.87 -13.21 1.11
N ASP A 36 -14.20 -12.11 1.47
CA ASP A 36 -13.95 -11.67 2.83
C ASP A 36 -13.88 -10.12 2.91
N PRO A 37 -14.92 -9.47 3.46
CA PRO A 37 -14.93 -8.03 3.70
C PRO A 37 -13.72 -7.53 4.49
N ASN A 38 -13.19 -8.32 5.43
CA ASN A 38 -12.05 -7.92 6.26
C ASN A 38 -10.74 -7.90 5.49
N GLN A 39 -10.54 -8.81 4.52
CA GLN A 39 -9.39 -8.74 3.60
C GLN A 39 -9.42 -7.46 2.78
N SER A 40 -10.58 -7.07 2.26
CA SER A 40 -10.68 -5.82 1.50
C SER A 40 -10.31 -4.58 2.33
N LYS A 41 -10.66 -4.57 3.62
CA LYS A 41 -10.32 -3.47 4.55
C LYS A 41 -8.83 -3.44 4.87
N ARG A 42 -8.24 -4.60 5.18
CA ARG A 42 -6.80 -4.72 5.48
C ARG A 42 -5.94 -4.34 4.29
N TYR A 43 -6.36 -4.75 3.09
CA TYR A 43 -5.66 -4.40 1.86
C TYR A 43 -5.63 -2.88 1.66
N ARG A 44 -6.78 -2.18 1.76
CA ARG A 44 -6.83 -0.70 1.70
C ARG A 44 -5.91 -0.02 2.71
N GLN A 45 -5.94 -0.47 3.97
CA GLN A 45 -5.05 0.08 5.01
C GLN A 45 -3.57 -0.14 4.69
N ARG A 46 -3.22 -1.26 4.07
CA ARG A 46 -1.83 -1.61 3.75
C ARG A 46 -1.32 -0.90 2.50
N THR A 47 -2.15 -0.82 1.45
CA THR A 47 -1.74 -0.33 0.13
C THR A 47 -2.05 1.15 -0.09
N GLY A 48 -2.90 1.75 0.75
CA GLY A 48 -3.33 3.14 0.59
C GLY A 48 -4.41 3.33 -0.48
N GLU A 49 -5.11 2.26 -0.85
CA GLU A 49 -6.24 2.27 -1.78
C GLU A 49 -7.62 2.62 -1.19
#